data_AF-A0A9D9FFS0-F1
#
_entry.id   AF-A0A9D9FFS0-F1
#
_cell.length_a   1.000
_cell.length_b   1.000
_cell.length_c   1.000
_cell.angle_alpha   90.00
_cell.angle_beta   90.00
_cell.angle_gamma   90.00
#
_symmetry.space_group_name_H-M   'P 1'
#
loop_
_entity.id
_entity.type
_entity.pdbx_description
1 polymer ?
#
loop_
_entity_poly.entity_id
_entity_poly.type
_entity_poly.pdbx_seq_one_letter_code
_entity_poly.pdbx_strand_id
1 'polypeptide(L)'
;MIEDDYLYKKGGVAGFGSRLKAIFGSGKFWVRSLGVIVLIAVIYYPAGMAIVHRIDDNPDFIGNYKGGSHAVNTAAALIDREVNQNRWTANDPFFLPSAALDNMPNFQTGIVYALSRFAIELSDQIGRARGSSQVDPDLDDAAGLLKFRGDKWVFDPSVSLLPGVTSEQQYRQAIRSLQNYNTRLTNGNAVFERRADNLQETLNRIANDLGSASALIDDKVENPSIFDRTADDVFYATKGRLYAYSLILRDLGTDFEQIINERQIASVWAEMIGSLQAAAALDPMVVVNGSADGIVFPNHLAGLGFYLLRARTQMREISSILQR
;
A
#
# COMPACT_ATOMS: atom_id res chain seq x y z
N MET A 1 19.50 24.78 83.82
CA MET A 1 18.49 23.78 83.41
C MET A 1 17.87 24.35 82.14
N ILE A 2 18.40 23.90 81.01
CA ILE A 2 18.01 24.31 79.66
C ILE A 2 17.02 23.24 79.22
N GLU A 3 15.81 23.62 78.83
CA GLU A 3 14.98 22.74 78.01
C GLU A 3 14.19 23.58 77.01
N ASP A 4 14.50 23.26 75.76
CA ASP A 4 13.94 23.71 74.51
C ASP A 4 12.43 23.48 74.44
N ASP A 5 11.71 24.39 73.77
CA ASP A 5 10.75 23.93 72.76
C ASP A 5 10.41 25.04 71.75
N TYR A 6 11.36 25.26 70.84
CA TYR A 6 11.08 25.85 69.53
C TYR A 6 10.50 24.76 68.62
N LEU A 7 9.19 24.51 68.69
CA LEU A 7 8.51 23.62 67.73
C LEU A 7 7.49 24.37 66.88
N TYR A 8 8.01 24.82 65.73
CA TYR A 8 7.41 24.68 64.40
C TYR A 8 5.88 24.87 64.30
N LYS A 9 5.46 26.07 63.87
CA LYS A 9 4.19 26.26 63.14
C LYS A 9 4.22 25.35 61.89
N LYS A 10 3.63 24.16 61.99
CA LYS A 10 3.36 23.26 60.85
C LYS A 10 2.16 23.81 60.06
N GLY A 11 2.34 25.01 59.49
CA GLY A 11 1.35 25.71 58.66
C GLY A 11 1.61 25.57 57.15
N GLY A 12 2.52 24.69 56.75
CA GLY A 12 2.80 24.41 55.34
C GLY A 12 1.92 23.29 54.79
N VAL A 13 1.08 23.62 53.80
CA VAL A 13 0.49 22.69 52.81
C VAL A 13 -0.63 21.73 53.29
N ALA A 14 -1.48 22.09 54.27
CA ALA A 14 -2.65 21.27 54.64
C ALA A 14 -3.89 21.47 53.72
N GLY A 15 -3.94 22.53 52.91
CA GLY A 15 -5.12 22.90 52.11
C GLY A 15 -5.10 22.44 50.65
N PHE A 16 -3.92 22.24 50.06
CA PHE A 16 -3.80 21.92 48.63
C PHE A 16 -4.02 20.42 48.36
N GLY A 17 -3.37 19.55 49.14
CA GLY A 17 -3.49 18.09 48.98
C GLY A 17 -4.89 17.54 49.31
N SER A 18 -5.58 18.10 50.31
CA SER A 18 -6.93 17.70 50.70
C SER A 18 -7.99 18.12 49.67
N ARG A 19 -7.84 19.31 49.08
CA ARG A 19 -8.66 19.79 47.96
C ARG A 19 -8.44 18.98 46.68
N LEU A 20 -7.20 18.62 46.35
CA LEU A 20 -6.90 17.71 45.25
C LEU A 20 -7.57 16.34 45.48
N LYS A 21 -7.48 15.77 46.68
CA LYS A 21 -8.11 14.48 47.02
C LYS A 21 -9.64 14.52 46.89
N ALA A 22 -10.28 15.64 47.24
CA ALA A 22 -11.73 15.83 47.08
C ALA A 22 -12.15 16.01 45.60
N ILE A 23 -11.33 16.67 44.79
CA ILE A 23 -11.56 16.84 43.36
C ILE A 23 -11.38 15.51 42.62
N PHE A 24 -10.29 14.78 42.87
CA PHE A 24 -10.01 13.47 42.24
C PHE A 24 -10.80 12.30 42.85
N GLY A 25 -11.37 12.45 44.05
CA GLY A 25 -12.21 11.43 44.71
C GLY A 25 -13.69 11.51 44.35
N SER A 26 -14.11 12.54 43.61
CA SER A 26 -15.48 12.74 43.17
C SER A 26 -15.76 11.93 41.90
N GLY A 27 -16.71 10.99 41.94
CA GLY A 27 -17.17 10.27 40.73
C GLY A 27 -17.64 11.22 39.61
N LYS A 28 -18.14 12.41 39.96
CA LYS A 28 -18.53 13.45 38.99
C LYS A 28 -17.33 14.08 38.26
N PHE A 29 -16.15 14.11 38.88
CA PHE A 29 -14.92 14.57 38.22
C PHE A 29 -14.50 13.59 37.13
N TRP A 30 -14.43 12.28 37.45
CA TRP A 30 -14.08 11.24 36.47
C TRP A 30 -15.05 11.19 35.29
N VAL A 31 -16.36 11.29 35.54
CA VAL A 31 -17.37 11.34 34.47
C VAL A 31 -17.22 12.58 33.58
N ARG A 32 -16.96 13.77 34.16
CA ARG A 32 -16.74 15.00 33.38
C ARG A 32 -15.44 14.92 32.57
N SER A 33 -14.37 14.42 33.16
CA SER A 33 -13.08 14.23 32.46
C SER A 33 -13.22 13.22 31.33
N LEU A 34 -13.92 12.10 31.54
CA LEU A 34 -14.23 11.13 30.48
C LEU A 34 -15.04 11.78 29.35
N GLY A 35 -16.07 12.57 29.69
CA GLY A 35 -16.87 13.30 28.70
C GLY A 35 -16.05 14.27 27.85
N VAL A 36 -15.10 15.00 28.46
CA VAL A 36 -14.18 15.89 27.74
C VAL A 36 -13.23 15.09 26.84
N ILE A 37 -12.68 13.97 27.31
CA ILE A 37 -11.80 13.09 26.51
C ILE A 37 -12.56 12.54 25.29
N VAL A 38 -13.79 12.06 25.49
CA VAL A 38 -14.65 11.59 24.39
C VAL A 38 -14.95 12.72 23.41
N LEU A 39 -15.29 13.92 23.88
CA LEU A 39 -15.54 15.07 23.01
C LEU A 39 -14.31 15.43 22.16
N ILE A 40 -13.11 15.44 22.78
CA ILE A 40 -11.86 15.68 22.07
C ILE A 40 -11.64 14.57 21.03
N ALA A 41 -11.86 13.30 21.37
CA ALA A 41 -11.71 12.18 20.43
C ALA A 41 -12.67 12.28 19.25
N VAL A 42 -13.95 12.63 19.48
CA VAL A 42 -14.97 12.81 18.42
C VAL A 42 -14.62 13.94 17.45
N ILE A 43 -13.82 14.93 17.86
CA ILE A 43 -13.33 15.97 16.95
C ILE A 43 -11.99 15.55 16.32
N TYR A 44 -11.07 15.03 17.13
CA TYR A 44 -9.71 14.68 16.74
C TYR A 44 -9.65 13.61 15.66
N TYR A 45 -10.44 12.53 15.80
CA TYR A 45 -10.43 11.44 14.81
C TYR A 45 -10.99 11.90 13.45
N PRO A 46 -12.22 12.46 13.34
CA PRO A 46 -12.74 12.92 12.05
C PRO A 46 -11.89 14.01 11.39
N ALA A 47 -11.41 14.99 12.15
CA ALA A 47 -10.56 16.05 11.60
C ALA A 47 -9.22 15.49 11.10
N GLY A 48 -8.59 14.60 11.89
CA GLY A 48 -7.34 13.97 11.50
C GLY A 48 -7.51 13.02 10.30
N MET A 49 -8.59 12.24 10.26
CA MET A 49 -8.94 11.39 9.11
C MET A 49 -9.12 12.24 7.85
N ALA A 50 -9.85 13.36 7.92
CA ALA A 50 -10.06 14.24 6.77
C ALA A 50 -8.76 14.88 6.24
N ILE A 51 -7.78 15.10 7.12
CA ILE A 51 -6.46 15.66 6.73
C ILE A 51 -5.57 14.60 6.10
N VAL A 52 -5.58 13.36 6.62
CA VAL A 52 -4.67 12.29 6.18
C VAL A 52 -5.24 11.50 5.00
N HIS A 53 -6.56 11.33 4.93
CA HIS A 53 -7.21 10.50 3.92
C HIS A 53 -6.91 11.01 2.51
N ARG A 54 -6.15 10.21 1.77
CA ARG A 54 -5.82 10.46 0.36
C ARG A 54 -5.63 9.15 -0.37
N ILE A 55 -6.55 8.86 -1.30
CA ILE A 55 -6.41 7.78 -2.27
C ILE A 55 -6.00 8.46 -3.58
N ASP A 56 -4.73 8.33 -3.94
CA ASP A 56 -4.18 8.88 -5.19
C ASP A 56 -4.14 7.78 -6.25
N ASP A 57 -5.17 7.74 -7.07
CA ASP A 57 -5.37 6.80 -8.17
C ASP A 57 -5.15 7.44 -9.55
N ASN A 58 -4.35 8.52 -9.61
CA ASN A 58 -4.04 9.22 -10.86
C ASN A 58 -3.37 8.27 -11.89
N PRO A 59 -4.03 7.94 -13.01
CA PRO A 59 -3.49 7.03 -14.03
C PRO A 59 -2.32 7.64 -14.82
N ASP A 60 -2.16 8.96 -14.74
CA ASP A 60 -1.09 9.72 -15.39
C ASP A 60 0.08 10.00 -14.45
N PHE A 61 0.17 9.29 -13.32
CA PHE A 61 1.34 9.37 -12.45
C PHE A 61 2.60 9.02 -13.23
N ILE A 62 3.60 9.89 -13.15
CA ILE A 62 4.87 9.77 -13.89
C ILE A 62 6.02 9.91 -12.90
N GLY A 63 6.96 8.96 -12.96
CA GLY A 63 8.21 9.03 -12.21
C GLY A 63 9.19 10.05 -12.81
N ASN A 64 10.18 10.48 -12.02
CA ASN A 64 11.26 11.32 -12.51
C ASN A 64 12.29 10.47 -13.28
N TYR A 65 12.07 10.28 -14.58
CA TYR A 65 12.93 9.47 -15.44
C TYR A 65 14.31 10.13 -15.61
N LYS A 66 15.35 9.48 -15.08
CA LYS A 66 16.76 9.91 -15.18
C LYS A 66 17.59 8.93 -16.01
N GLY A 67 16.96 8.33 -17.03
CA GLY A 67 17.50 7.19 -17.77
C GLY A 67 17.16 5.83 -17.13
N GLY A 68 17.68 4.76 -17.72
CA GLY A 68 17.44 3.39 -17.26
C GLY A 68 16.07 2.87 -17.72
N SER A 69 15.41 2.08 -16.86
CA SER A 69 14.07 1.56 -17.06
C SER A 69 13.02 2.52 -16.49
N HIS A 70 12.00 2.81 -17.29
CA HIS A 70 10.85 3.61 -16.88
C HIS A 70 10.04 2.87 -15.81
N ALA A 71 9.81 1.56 -15.97
CA ALA A 71 9.05 0.76 -15.01
C ALA A 71 9.70 0.74 -13.62
N VAL A 72 11.02 0.58 -13.56
CA VAL A 72 11.78 0.61 -12.29
C VAL A 72 11.69 1.98 -11.62
N ASN A 73 11.81 3.06 -12.41
CA ASN A 73 11.67 4.41 -11.89
C ASN A 73 10.29 4.65 -11.29
N THR A 74 9.23 4.20 -11.98
CA THR A 74 7.85 4.32 -11.52
C THR A 74 7.58 3.47 -10.29
N ALA A 75 8.15 2.27 -10.17
CA ALA A 75 8.09 1.49 -8.94
C ALA A 75 8.69 2.28 -7.75
N ALA A 76 9.90 2.82 -7.90
CA ALA A 76 10.54 3.61 -6.85
C ALA A 76 9.74 4.88 -6.50
N ALA A 77 9.21 5.58 -7.52
CA ALA A 77 8.44 6.80 -7.33
C ALA A 77 7.08 6.55 -6.66
N LEU A 78 6.41 5.43 -6.97
CA LEU A 78 5.16 5.05 -6.30
C LEU A 78 5.39 4.71 -4.83
N ILE A 79 6.44 3.97 -4.49
CA ILE A 79 6.77 3.69 -3.08
C ILE A 79 7.09 5.00 -2.36
N ASP A 80 7.85 5.91 -2.99
CA ASP A 80 8.15 7.22 -2.40
C ASP A 80 6.88 8.04 -2.15
N ARG A 81 5.96 8.06 -3.12
CA ARG A 81 4.67 8.75 -2.98
C ARG A 81 3.88 8.21 -1.79
N GLU A 82 3.72 6.89 -1.69
CA GLU A 82 2.92 6.31 -0.61
C GLU A 82 3.59 6.41 0.77
N VAL A 83 4.91 6.26 0.83
CA VAL A 83 5.63 6.20 2.11
C VAL A 83 6.01 7.58 2.63
N ASN A 84 6.45 8.49 1.76
CA ASN A 84 7.02 9.77 2.15
C ASN A 84 6.09 10.97 1.89
N GLN A 85 5.28 10.95 0.81
CA GLN A 85 4.45 12.10 0.44
C GLN A 85 3.04 12.01 1.03
N ASN A 86 2.36 10.88 0.83
CA ASN A 86 1.02 10.61 1.37
C ASN A 86 1.06 10.10 2.81
N ARG A 87 2.25 9.76 3.31
CA ARG A 87 2.52 9.05 4.57
C ARG A 87 1.96 7.62 4.54
N TRP A 88 2.78 6.69 5.02
CA TRP A 88 2.35 5.31 5.20
C TRP A 88 1.44 5.21 6.42
N THR A 89 0.21 4.74 6.22
CA THR A 89 -0.81 4.70 7.29
C THR A 89 -1.10 3.30 7.81
N ALA A 90 -0.67 2.26 7.09
CA ALA A 90 -1.01 0.87 7.42
C ALA A 90 -0.39 0.34 8.73
N ASN A 91 0.60 1.03 9.30
CA ASN A 91 1.18 0.72 10.60
C ASN A 91 0.99 1.83 11.64
N ASP A 92 0.09 2.78 11.42
CA ASP A 92 -0.20 3.81 12.40
C ASP A 92 -0.90 3.19 13.64
N PRO A 93 -0.45 3.51 14.88
CA PRO A 93 -1.05 2.96 16.09
C PRO A 93 -2.45 3.53 16.36
N PHE A 94 -3.26 2.78 17.13
CA PHE A 94 -4.68 3.06 17.37
C PHE A 94 -5.01 4.48 17.86
N PHE A 95 -4.07 5.18 18.51
CA PHE A 95 -4.24 6.55 19.03
C PHE A 95 -4.03 7.65 17.98
N LEU A 96 -3.66 7.29 16.75
CA LEU A 96 -3.59 8.21 15.62
C LEU A 96 -4.89 8.16 14.80
N PRO A 97 -5.39 9.30 14.29
CA PRO A 97 -6.62 9.35 13.51
C PRO A 97 -6.61 8.47 12.26
N SER A 98 -5.44 8.34 11.63
CA SER A 98 -5.23 7.51 10.44
C SER A 98 -5.44 6.02 10.67
N ALA A 99 -5.30 5.53 11.91
CA ALA A 99 -5.60 4.14 12.25
C ALA A 99 -7.10 3.79 12.15
N ALA A 100 -7.97 4.80 12.04
CA ALA A 100 -9.39 4.62 11.76
C ALA A 100 -9.72 4.68 10.26
N LEU A 101 -8.74 4.98 9.40
CA LEU A 101 -8.89 4.84 7.95
C LEU A 101 -8.72 3.37 7.58
N ASP A 102 -9.63 2.82 6.80
CA ASP A 102 -9.55 1.43 6.35
C ASP A 102 -9.12 1.37 4.87
N ASN A 103 -9.77 2.18 4.05
CA ASN A 103 -9.63 2.14 2.58
C ASN A 103 -8.25 2.57 2.10
N MET A 104 -7.70 3.64 2.68
CA MET A 104 -6.39 4.16 2.30
C MET A 104 -5.25 3.18 2.65
N PRO A 105 -5.14 2.62 3.88
CA PRO A 105 -4.17 1.56 4.18
C PRO A 105 -4.26 0.34 3.28
N ASN A 106 -5.48 -0.15 2.98
CA ASN A 106 -5.68 -1.28 2.10
C ASN A 106 -5.21 -0.98 0.67
N PHE A 107 -5.54 0.20 0.14
CA PHE A 107 -5.06 0.67 -1.16
C PHE A 107 -3.52 0.76 -1.22
N GLN A 108 -2.90 1.36 -0.21
CA GLN A 108 -1.44 1.46 -0.08
C GLN A 108 -0.77 0.08 -0.02
N THR A 109 -1.34 -0.84 0.75
CA THR A 109 -0.86 -2.22 0.87
C THR A 109 -1.00 -2.96 -0.46
N GLY A 110 -2.09 -2.72 -1.20
CA GLY A 110 -2.28 -3.23 -2.55
C GLY A 110 -1.17 -2.79 -3.52
N ILE A 111 -0.82 -1.49 -3.51
CA ILE A 111 0.27 -0.94 -4.31
C ILE A 111 1.59 -1.63 -3.97
N VAL A 112 2.00 -1.63 -2.70
CA VAL A 112 3.29 -2.19 -2.27
C VAL A 112 3.37 -3.69 -2.57
N TYR A 113 2.26 -4.42 -2.41
CA TYR A 113 2.21 -5.83 -2.78
C TYR A 113 2.49 -6.06 -4.27
N ALA A 114 1.87 -5.28 -5.17
CA ALA A 114 2.12 -5.38 -6.61
C ALA A 114 3.57 -4.98 -6.97
N LEU A 115 4.11 -3.95 -6.32
CA LEU A 115 5.51 -3.53 -6.52
C LEU A 115 6.51 -4.56 -5.97
N SER A 116 6.16 -5.26 -4.89
CA SER A 116 6.92 -6.38 -4.34
C SER A 116 6.98 -7.54 -5.34
N ARG A 117 5.84 -7.90 -5.94
CA ARG A 117 5.79 -8.90 -7.02
C ARG A 117 6.63 -8.48 -8.21
N PHE A 118 6.52 -7.23 -8.65
CA PHE A 118 7.32 -6.71 -9.74
C PHE A 118 8.82 -6.73 -9.43
N ALA A 119 9.26 -6.36 -8.22
CA ALA A 119 10.67 -6.42 -7.83
C ALA A 119 11.23 -7.85 -7.85
N ILE A 120 10.42 -8.85 -7.48
CA ILE A 120 10.79 -10.27 -7.58
C ILE A 120 10.95 -10.67 -9.06
N GLU A 121 10.02 -10.29 -9.94
CA GLU A 121 10.15 -10.62 -11.37
C GLU A 121 11.33 -9.88 -12.03
N LEU A 122 11.63 -8.67 -11.58
CA LEU A 122 12.84 -7.94 -11.96
C LEU A 122 14.09 -8.71 -11.54
N SER A 123 14.19 -9.18 -10.29
CA SER A 123 15.36 -9.92 -9.81
C SER A 123 15.52 -11.26 -10.49
N ASP A 124 14.42 -11.93 -10.83
CA ASP A 124 14.43 -13.30 -11.34
C ASP A 124 14.63 -13.38 -12.86
N GLN A 125 14.00 -12.47 -13.63
CA GLN A 125 13.95 -12.55 -15.10
C GLN A 125 14.64 -11.37 -15.78
N ILE A 126 14.17 -10.14 -15.53
CA ILE A 126 14.52 -8.96 -16.35
C ILE A 126 15.92 -8.42 -16.02
N GLY A 127 16.32 -8.45 -14.75
CA GLY A 127 17.60 -7.92 -14.27
C GLY A 127 18.82 -8.80 -14.56
N ARG A 128 18.65 -9.88 -15.34
CA ARG A 128 19.67 -10.91 -15.56
C ARG A 128 19.91 -11.13 -17.04
N ALA A 129 21.18 -11.24 -17.43
CA ALA A 129 21.56 -11.55 -18.82
C ALA A 129 21.15 -12.98 -19.26
N ARG A 130 21.09 -13.91 -18.31
CA ARG A 130 20.57 -15.29 -18.49
C ARG A 130 19.94 -15.74 -17.17
N GLY A 131 18.93 -16.59 -17.20
CA GLY A 131 18.23 -17.08 -16.00
C GLY A 131 19.13 -17.76 -14.95
N SER A 132 20.34 -18.21 -15.32
CA SER A 132 21.35 -18.76 -14.41
C SER A 132 22.44 -17.76 -13.97
N SER A 133 22.38 -16.50 -14.41
CA SER A 133 23.36 -15.47 -14.04
C SER A 133 23.16 -15.03 -12.59
N GLN A 134 24.18 -14.42 -11.98
CA GLN A 134 24.04 -13.85 -10.65
C GLN A 134 22.90 -12.82 -10.62
N VAL A 135 22.09 -12.84 -9.56
CA VAL A 135 21.05 -11.84 -9.33
C VAL A 135 21.73 -10.50 -9.06
N ASP A 136 21.17 -9.42 -9.60
CA ASP A 136 21.63 -8.08 -9.27
C ASP A 136 21.36 -7.78 -7.78
N PRO A 137 22.38 -7.37 -7.00
CA PRO A 137 22.25 -7.25 -5.54
C PRO A 137 21.23 -6.17 -5.12
N ASP A 138 21.09 -5.08 -5.87
CA ASP A 138 20.11 -4.05 -5.54
C ASP A 138 18.67 -4.54 -5.80
N LEU A 139 18.47 -5.39 -6.82
CA LEU A 139 17.16 -5.99 -7.08
C LEU A 139 16.81 -7.07 -6.06
N ASP A 140 17.77 -7.88 -5.63
CA ASP A 140 17.59 -8.88 -4.57
C ASP A 140 17.19 -8.20 -3.24
N ASP A 141 17.91 -7.13 -2.88
CA ASP A 141 17.59 -6.30 -1.72
C ASP A 141 16.19 -5.70 -1.82
N ALA A 142 15.84 -5.08 -2.95
CA ALA A 142 14.52 -4.48 -3.16
C ALA A 142 13.40 -5.52 -3.03
N ALA A 143 13.56 -6.69 -3.64
CA ALA A 143 12.59 -7.79 -3.57
C ALA A 143 12.44 -8.32 -2.13
N GLY A 144 13.53 -8.42 -1.37
CA GLY A 144 13.50 -8.80 0.04
C GLY A 144 12.80 -7.77 0.93
N LEU A 145 13.15 -6.48 0.77
CA LEU A 145 12.63 -5.37 1.58
C LEU A 145 11.15 -5.11 1.33
N LEU A 146 10.67 -5.25 0.10
CA LEU A 146 9.25 -5.06 -0.24
C LEU A 146 8.36 -6.24 0.21
N LYS A 147 8.93 -7.39 0.59
CA LYS A 147 8.18 -8.49 1.24
C LYS A 147 7.90 -8.20 2.71
N PHE A 148 8.54 -7.19 3.30
CA PHE A 148 8.32 -6.85 4.69
C PHE A 148 6.87 -6.40 4.91
N ARG A 149 6.27 -6.86 6.01
CA ARG A 149 4.87 -6.57 6.33
C ARG A 149 4.64 -5.06 6.46
N GLY A 150 3.50 -4.60 5.96
CA GLY A 150 3.13 -3.18 5.96
C GLY A 150 2.59 -2.64 7.27
N ASP A 151 2.31 -3.51 8.25
CA ASP A 151 1.60 -3.18 9.49
C ASP A 151 2.51 -3.05 10.72
N LYS A 152 3.83 -3.05 10.53
CA LYS A 152 4.77 -3.07 11.65
C LYS A 152 5.15 -1.66 12.10
N TRP A 153 4.64 -1.27 13.27
CA TRP A 153 4.99 -0.01 13.93
C TRP A 153 6.32 -0.09 14.71
N VAL A 154 6.85 1.08 15.11
CA VAL A 154 8.15 1.16 15.83
C VAL A 154 8.10 0.46 17.19
N PHE A 155 6.97 0.48 17.89
CA PHE A 155 6.77 -0.21 19.16
C PHE A 155 5.66 -1.24 19.04
N ASP A 156 6.02 -2.51 18.95
CA ASP A 156 5.06 -3.61 18.95
C ASP A 156 5.29 -4.51 20.17
N PRO A 157 4.59 -4.27 21.30
CA PRO A 157 4.76 -5.04 22.53
C PRO A 157 4.44 -6.53 22.39
N SER A 158 3.73 -6.94 21.33
CA SER A 158 3.44 -8.36 21.06
C SER A 158 4.66 -9.10 20.51
N VAL A 159 5.62 -8.38 19.93
CA VAL A 159 6.87 -8.92 19.37
C VAL A 159 8.07 -8.56 20.26
N SER A 160 8.21 -7.30 20.67
CA SER A 160 9.35 -6.81 21.45
C SER A 160 9.00 -5.54 22.26
N LEU A 161 9.55 -5.44 23.48
CA LEU A 161 9.48 -4.23 24.29
C LEU A 161 10.49 -3.15 23.84
N LEU A 162 11.41 -3.47 22.93
CA LEU A 162 12.39 -2.54 22.34
C LEU A 162 11.92 -2.02 20.98
N PRO A 163 12.29 -0.78 20.59
CA PRO A 163 11.95 -0.25 19.28
C PRO A 163 12.48 -1.15 18.15
N GLY A 164 11.60 -1.51 17.22
CA GLY A 164 11.92 -2.32 16.05
C GLY A 164 12.13 -1.47 14.78
N VAL A 165 12.51 -2.15 13.71
CA VAL A 165 12.51 -1.57 12.35
C VAL A 165 11.08 -1.43 11.85
N THR A 166 10.75 -0.25 11.32
CA THR A 166 9.42 0.10 10.79
C THR A 166 9.26 -0.32 9.32
N SER A 167 8.01 -0.51 8.88
CA SER A 167 7.69 -0.78 7.47
C SER A 167 8.22 0.31 6.53
N GLU A 168 8.09 1.59 6.91
CA GLU A 168 8.57 2.72 6.13
C GLU A 168 10.09 2.74 6.00
N GLN A 169 10.83 2.32 7.03
CA GLN A 169 12.29 2.20 6.94
C GLN A 169 12.71 1.17 5.91
N GLN A 170 12.02 0.02 5.86
CA GLN A 170 12.29 -1.03 4.88
C GLN A 170 11.93 -0.55 3.46
N TYR A 171 10.77 0.08 3.29
CA TYR A 171 10.34 0.60 1.99
C TYR A 171 11.24 1.73 1.48
N ARG A 172 11.71 2.63 2.36
CA ARG A 172 12.73 3.63 2.00
C ARG A 172 14.04 3.01 1.56
N GLN A 173 14.42 1.87 2.13
CA GLN A 173 15.61 1.15 1.68
C GLN A 173 15.37 0.51 0.31
N ALA A 174 14.20 -0.08 0.06
CA ALA A 174 13.83 -0.60 -1.24
C ALA A 174 13.84 0.48 -2.34
N ILE A 175 13.34 1.68 -2.05
CA ILE A 175 13.42 2.84 -2.96
C ILE A 175 14.88 3.09 -3.36
N ARG A 176 15.80 3.14 -2.39
CA ARG A 176 17.22 3.37 -2.66
C ARG A 176 17.82 2.28 -3.54
N SER A 177 17.52 1.01 -3.26
CA SER A 177 18.04 -0.10 -4.07
C SER A 177 17.52 -0.04 -5.51
N LEU A 178 16.23 0.19 -5.72
CA LEU A 178 15.65 0.37 -7.07
C LEU A 178 16.30 1.56 -7.82
N GLN A 179 16.52 2.68 -7.14
CA GLN A 179 17.17 3.87 -7.72
C GLN A 179 18.65 3.62 -8.06
N ASN A 180 19.38 2.91 -7.20
CA ASN A 180 20.77 2.53 -7.42
C ASN A 180 20.90 1.59 -8.64
N TYR A 181 20.06 0.55 -8.70
CA TYR A 181 19.98 -0.34 -9.86
C TYR A 181 19.72 0.46 -11.15
N ASN A 182 18.72 1.36 -11.14
CA ASN A 182 18.37 2.11 -12.34
C ASN A 182 19.47 3.11 -12.76
N THR A 183 20.20 3.67 -11.80
CA THR A 183 21.38 4.51 -12.05
C THR A 183 22.51 3.69 -12.68
N ARG A 184 22.78 2.48 -12.16
CA ARG A 184 23.76 1.57 -12.76
C ARG A 184 23.34 1.13 -14.16
N LEU A 185 22.06 0.89 -14.38
CA LEU A 185 21.52 0.55 -15.70
C LEU A 185 21.75 1.67 -16.71
N THR A 186 21.52 2.93 -16.31
CA THR A 186 21.82 4.11 -17.15
C THR A 186 23.29 4.19 -17.53
N ASN A 187 24.19 3.81 -16.61
CA ASN A 187 25.63 3.82 -16.82
C ASN A 187 26.17 2.57 -17.55
N GLY A 188 25.31 1.61 -17.92
CA GLY A 188 25.72 0.35 -18.53
C GLY A 188 26.35 -0.67 -17.56
N ASN A 189 26.22 -0.44 -16.25
CA ASN A 189 26.78 -1.27 -15.17
C ASN A 189 25.74 -2.22 -14.54
N ALA A 190 24.56 -2.35 -15.15
CA ALA A 190 23.52 -3.31 -14.80
C ALA A 190 22.85 -3.81 -16.09
N VAL A 191 22.24 -4.98 -16.02
CA VAL A 191 21.57 -5.61 -17.17
C VAL A 191 20.07 -5.45 -17.03
N PHE A 192 19.41 -5.02 -18.10
CA PHE A 192 17.96 -5.08 -18.24
C PHE A 192 17.65 -5.78 -19.56
N GLU A 193 17.24 -7.04 -19.46
CA GLU A 193 17.12 -7.95 -20.58
C GLU A 193 15.75 -7.83 -21.27
N ARG A 194 15.75 -7.13 -22.40
CA ARG A 194 14.56 -6.81 -23.20
C ARG A 194 14.28 -7.93 -24.20
N ARG A 195 13.82 -9.07 -23.69
CA ARG A 195 13.45 -10.22 -24.52
C ARG A 195 11.97 -10.56 -24.43
N ALA A 196 11.43 -11.09 -25.53
CA ALA A 196 10.03 -11.46 -25.62
C ALA A 196 9.64 -12.54 -24.59
N ASP A 197 10.52 -13.50 -24.31
CA ASP A 197 10.29 -14.54 -23.30
C ASP A 197 10.28 -13.99 -21.86
N ASN A 198 11.17 -13.04 -21.55
CA ASN A 198 11.16 -12.35 -20.26
C ASN A 198 9.89 -11.51 -20.06
N LEU A 199 9.46 -10.78 -21.09
CA LEU A 199 8.21 -10.02 -21.06
C LEU A 199 7.01 -10.95 -20.87
N GLN A 200 6.96 -12.05 -21.63
CA GLN A 200 5.92 -13.07 -21.53
C GLN A 200 5.82 -13.65 -20.12
N GLU A 201 6.95 -14.04 -19.51
CA GLU A 201 6.94 -14.60 -18.16
C GLU A 201 6.48 -13.56 -17.13
N THR A 202 6.92 -12.31 -17.27
CA THR A 202 6.48 -11.20 -16.42
C THR A 202 4.96 -11.02 -16.49
N LEU A 203 4.39 -11.00 -17.69
CA LEU A 203 2.93 -10.92 -17.89
C LEU A 203 2.20 -12.13 -17.31
N ASN A 204 2.74 -13.34 -17.47
CA ASN A 204 2.14 -14.55 -16.91
C ASN A 204 2.09 -14.51 -15.38
N ARG A 205 3.14 -13.98 -14.73
CA ARG A 205 3.24 -13.85 -13.27
C ARG A 205 2.25 -12.84 -12.74
N ILE A 206 2.14 -11.67 -13.38
CA ILE A 206 1.13 -10.67 -13.06
C ILE A 206 -0.28 -11.23 -13.28
N ALA A 207 -0.54 -11.91 -14.40
CA ALA A 207 -1.84 -12.52 -14.69
C ALA A 207 -2.21 -13.65 -13.71
N ASN A 208 -1.23 -14.36 -13.15
CA ASN A 208 -1.45 -15.34 -12.08
C ASN A 208 -1.82 -14.64 -10.76
N ASP A 209 -1.10 -13.58 -10.39
CA ASP A 209 -1.37 -12.79 -9.20
C ASP A 209 -2.75 -12.13 -9.23
N LEU A 210 -3.13 -11.54 -10.38
CA LEU A 210 -4.49 -11.05 -10.61
C LEU A 210 -5.53 -12.18 -10.55
N GLY A 211 -5.18 -13.40 -10.96
CA GLY A 211 -6.03 -14.57 -10.77
C GLY A 211 -6.31 -14.86 -9.30
N SER A 212 -5.32 -14.73 -8.42
CA SER A 212 -5.50 -14.86 -6.97
C SER A 212 -6.37 -13.74 -6.40
N ALA A 213 -6.21 -12.50 -6.85
CA ALA A 213 -7.08 -11.39 -6.45
C ALA A 213 -8.53 -11.60 -6.93
N SER A 214 -8.72 -12.14 -8.15
CA SER A 214 -10.04 -12.50 -8.66
C SER A 214 -10.74 -13.53 -7.79
N ALA A 215 -10.02 -14.52 -7.26
CA ALA A 215 -10.61 -15.53 -6.38
C ALA A 215 -11.09 -14.95 -5.03
N LEU A 216 -10.39 -13.93 -4.51
CA LEU A 216 -10.84 -13.21 -3.31
C LEU A 216 -12.11 -12.39 -3.58
N ILE A 217 -12.21 -11.78 -4.77
CA ILE A 217 -13.42 -11.09 -5.20
C ILE A 217 -14.58 -12.08 -5.32
N ASP A 218 -14.35 -13.24 -5.95
CA ASP A 218 -15.36 -14.27 -6.17
C ASP A 218 -15.96 -14.78 -4.84
N ASP A 219 -15.11 -15.11 -3.86
CA ASP A 219 -15.52 -15.51 -2.49
C ASP A 219 -16.45 -14.49 -1.83
N LYS A 220 -16.18 -13.19 -2.03
CA LYS A 220 -17.03 -12.12 -1.52
C LYS A 220 -18.33 -11.99 -2.32
N VAL A 221 -18.28 -12.08 -3.63
CA VAL A 221 -19.47 -11.98 -4.50
C VAL A 221 -20.44 -13.15 -4.24
N GLU A 222 -19.95 -14.34 -3.93
CA GLU A 222 -20.78 -15.49 -3.54
C GLU A 222 -21.52 -15.29 -2.21
N ASN A 223 -21.00 -14.43 -1.34
CA ASN A 223 -21.54 -14.15 0.00
C ASN A 223 -21.91 -12.67 0.14
N PRO A 224 -22.95 -12.18 -0.58
CA PRO A 224 -23.27 -10.76 -0.63
C PRO A 224 -23.66 -10.21 0.75
N SER A 225 -23.08 -9.07 1.09
CA SER A 225 -23.39 -8.30 2.30
C SER A 225 -23.25 -6.82 2.03
N ILE A 226 -24.30 -6.07 2.36
CA ILE A 226 -24.30 -4.61 2.22
C ILE A 226 -23.47 -3.90 3.30
N PHE A 227 -23.09 -4.62 4.37
CA PHE A 227 -22.22 -4.13 5.44
C PHE A 227 -21.17 -5.19 5.76
N ASP A 228 -20.12 -5.25 4.95
CA ASP A 228 -18.98 -6.12 5.17
C ASP A 228 -17.69 -5.31 5.02
N ARG A 229 -17.01 -5.07 6.15
CA ARG A 229 -15.71 -4.38 6.16
C ARG A 229 -14.66 -5.15 5.37
N THR A 230 -14.73 -6.47 5.38
CA THR A 230 -13.77 -7.31 4.65
C THR A 230 -13.97 -7.26 3.14
N ALA A 231 -15.16 -6.93 2.66
CA ALA A 231 -15.40 -6.67 1.23
C ALA A 231 -14.76 -5.33 0.81
N ASP A 232 -14.79 -4.33 1.68
CA ASP A 232 -14.12 -3.04 1.49
C ASP A 232 -12.59 -3.22 1.44
N ASP A 233 -12.03 -4.01 2.37
CA ASP A 233 -10.60 -4.38 2.38
C ASP A 233 -10.16 -5.02 1.05
N VAL A 234 -10.90 -6.04 0.60
CA VAL A 234 -10.62 -6.75 -0.65
C VAL A 234 -10.72 -5.80 -1.85
N PHE A 235 -11.72 -4.91 -1.85
CA PHE A 235 -11.90 -3.94 -2.92
C PHE A 235 -10.72 -2.98 -3.02
N TYR A 236 -10.35 -2.28 -1.94
CA TYR A 236 -9.28 -1.29 -1.99
C TYR A 236 -7.89 -1.90 -2.15
N ALA A 237 -7.62 -3.06 -1.53
CA ALA A 237 -6.38 -3.79 -1.76
C ALA A 237 -6.24 -4.24 -3.21
N THR A 238 -7.33 -4.69 -3.84
CA THR A 238 -7.31 -5.09 -5.25
C THR A 238 -7.22 -3.88 -6.18
N LYS A 239 -7.94 -2.79 -5.88
CA LYS A 239 -7.85 -1.51 -6.59
C LYS A 239 -6.41 -0.99 -6.59
N GLY A 240 -5.72 -1.01 -5.44
CA GLY A 240 -4.32 -0.60 -5.32
C GLY A 240 -3.35 -1.45 -6.15
N ARG A 241 -3.57 -2.77 -6.20
CA ARG A 241 -2.78 -3.68 -7.05
C ARG A 241 -2.96 -3.38 -8.53
N LEU A 242 -4.22 -3.24 -8.97
CA LEU A 242 -4.55 -2.96 -10.37
C LEU A 242 -4.01 -1.60 -10.80
N TYR A 243 -4.11 -0.59 -9.93
CA TYR A 243 -3.52 0.72 -10.14
C TYR A 243 -1.99 0.63 -10.33
N ALA A 244 -1.28 -0.01 -9.42
CA ALA A 244 0.18 -0.17 -9.52
C ALA A 244 0.57 -0.93 -10.79
N TYR A 245 -0.08 -2.06 -11.10
CA TYR A 245 0.20 -2.79 -12.34
C TYR A 245 -0.11 -1.98 -13.60
N SER A 246 -1.13 -1.11 -13.59
CA SER A 246 -1.43 -0.24 -14.73
C SER A 246 -0.26 0.67 -15.07
N LEU A 247 0.37 1.28 -14.05
CA LEU A 247 1.49 2.19 -14.21
C LEU A 247 2.79 1.44 -14.54
N ILE A 248 3.03 0.32 -13.87
CA ILE A 248 4.20 -0.53 -14.16
C ILE A 248 4.13 -1.06 -15.58
N LEU A 249 2.99 -1.57 -16.05
CA LEU A 249 2.86 -2.10 -17.41
C LEU A 249 2.86 -0.98 -18.45
N ARG A 250 2.29 0.19 -18.17
CA ARG A 250 2.42 1.35 -19.05
C ARG A 250 3.90 1.67 -19.32
N ASP A 251 4.69 1.75 -18.26
CA ASP A 251 6.09 2.15 -18.35
C ASP A 251 7.01 1.00 -18.82
N LEU A 252 6.66 -0.25 -18.47
CA LEU A 252 7.33 -1.43 -19.01
C LEU A 252 7.08 -1.56 -20.52
N GLY A 253 5.93 -1.10 -21.00
CA GLY A 253 5.65 -1.01 -22.43
C GLY A 253 6.60 -0.06 -23.16
N THR A 254 7.05 1.01 -22.50
CA THR A 254 8.11 1.88 -23.04
C THR A 254 9.46 1.16 -23.03
N ASP A 255 9.78 0.45 -21.94
CA ASP A 255 11.03 -0.31 -21.84
C ASP A 255 11.13 -1.44 -22.88
N PHE A 256 10.00 -1.99 -23.32
CA PHE A 256 9.86 -3.08 -24.29
C PHE A 256 9.25 -2.63 -25.64
N GLU A 257 9.29 -1.33 -25.96
CA GLU A 257 8.63 -0.75 -27.13
C GLU A 257 8.98 -1.48 -28.43
N GLN A 258 10.25 -1.83 -28.61
CA GLN A 258 10.72 -2.58 -29.78
C GLN A 258 9.98 -3.93 -29.95
N ILE A 259 9.89 -4.73 -28.88
CA ILE A 259 9.22 -6.04 -28.93
C ILE A 259 7.73 -5.87 -29.15
N ILE A 260 7.11 -4.88 -28.50
CA ILE A 260 5.68 -4.60 -28.64
C ILE A 260 5.32 -4.26 -30.10
N ASN A 261 6.16 -3.45 -30.76
CA ASN A 261 5.98 -3.06 -32.14
C ASN A 261 6.28 -4.22 -33.11
N GLU A 262 7.39 -4.94 -32.93
CA GLU A 262 7.77 -6.08 -33.76
C GLU A 262 6.72 -7.20 -33.72
N ARG A 263 6.12 -7.44 -32.55
CA ARG A 263 5.08 -8.46 -32.35
C ARG A 263 3.66 -7.96 -32.64
N GLN A 264 3.52 -6.70 -33.04
CA GLN A 264 2.23 -6.07 -33.38
C GLN A 264 1.18 -6.15 -32.27
N ILE A 265 1.62 -6.10 -31.00
CA ILE A 265 0.73 -6.21 -29.82
C ILE A 265 0.37 -4.85 -29.20
N ALA A 266 0.79 -3.74 -29.80
CA ALA A 266 0.58 -2.40 -29.25
C ALA A 266 -0.89 -2.07 -28.93
N SER A 267 -1.83 -2.46 -29.81
CA SER A 267 -3.26 -2.23 -29.57
C SER A 267 -3.76 -2.99 -28.35
N VAL A 268 -3.49 -4.30 -28.27
CA VAL A 268 -3.94 -5.14 -27.14
C VAL A 268 -3.26 -4.71 -25.84
N TRP A 269 -2.00 -4.26 -25.90
CA TRP A 269 -1.28 -3.69 -24.76
C TRP A 269 -1.96 -2.44 -24.21
N ALA A 270 -2.36 -1.51 -25.09
CA ALA A 270 -3.07 -0.30 -24.69
C ALA A 270 -4.45 -0.62 -24.08
N GLU A 271 -5.18 -1.58 -24.65
CA GLU A 271 -6.47 -2.00 -24.09
C GLU A 271 -6.32 -2.70 -22.72
N MET A 272 -5.25 -3.47 -22.51
CA MET A 272 -4.91 -4.07 -21.22
C MET A 272 -4.69 -3.00 -20.16
N ILE A 273 -3.89 -1.97 -20.47
CA ILE A 273 -3.65 -0.83 -19.58
C ILE A 273 -4.97 -0.11 -19.29
N GLY A 274 -5.79 0.15 -20.33
CA GLY A 274 -7.10 0.79 -20.19
C GLY A 274 -8.04 0.03 -19.27
N SER A 275 -8.08 -1.31 -19.35
CA SER A 275 -8.86 -2.15 -18.42
C SER A 275 -8.38 -2.02 -16.98
N LEU A 276 -7.06 -2.04 -16.74
CA LEU A 276 -6.49 -1.85 -15.40
C LEU A 276 -6.81 -0.46 -14.83
N GLN A 277 -6.68 0.58 -15.66
CA GLN A 277 -6.99 1.96 -15.28
C GLN A 277 -8.49 2.16 -15.01
N ALA A 278 -9.37 1.55 -15.80
CA ALA A 278 -10.81 1.59 -15.56
C ALA A 278 -11.19 0.94 -14.22
N ALA A 279 -10.51 -0.14 -13.85
CA ALA A 279 -10.67 -0.77 -12.53
C ALA A 279 -10.17 0.16 -11.41
N ALA A 280 -9.00 0.77 -11.60
CA ALA A 280 -8.40 1.69 -10.64
C ALA A 280 -9.22 2.97 -10.45
N ALA A 281 -9.93 3.44 -11.48
CA ALA A 281 -10.76 4.64 -11.43
C ALA A 281 -12.11 4.46 -10.69
N LEU A 282 -12.46 3.24 -10.28
CA LEU A 282 -13.67 3.02 -9.48
C LEU A 282 -13.51 3.66 -8.11
N ASP A 283 -14.34 4.65 -7.79
CA ASP A 283 -14.28 5.42 -6.54
C ASP A 283 -15.64 5.46 -5.82
N PRO A 284 -16.10 4.34 -5.25
CA PRO A 284 -17.33 4.34 -4.48
C PRO A 284 -17.12 5.01 -3.12
N MET A 285 -18.02 5.93 -2.75
CA MET A 285 -18.01 6.54 -1.41
C MET A 285 -18.14 5.50 -0.28
N VAL A 286 -18.87 4.41 -0.54
CA VAL A 286 -19.02 3.26 0.34
C VAL A 286 -19.00 2.02 -0.53
N VAL A 287 -18.14 1.05 -0.21
CA VAL A 287 -18.15 -0.23 -0.91
C VAL A 287 -19.36 -1.05 -0.47
N VAL A 288 -20.18 -1.38 -1.45
CA VAL A 288 -21.37 -2.21 -1.29
C VAL A 288 -21.18 -3.50 -2.10
N ASN A 289 -21.39 -4.64 -1.43
CA ASN A 289 -21.36 -5.98 -2.02
C ASN A 289 -22.78 -6.56 -2.04
N GLY A 290 -23.67 -5.97 -2.86
CA GLY A 290 -25.02 -6.48 -3.08
C GLY A 290 -25.05 -7.79 -3.88
N SER A 291 -26.22 -8.41 -4.03
CA SER A 291 -26.35 -9.57 -4.93
C SER A 291 -25.97 -9.19 -6.35
N ALA A 292 -25.30 -10.09 -7.08
CA ALA A 292 -24.88 -9.85 -8.46
C ALA A 292 -26.07 -9.60 -9.41
N ASP A 293 -27.23 -10.17 -9.12
CA ASP A 293 -28.51 -9.97 -9.80
C ASP A 293 -29.48 -9.03 -9.05
N GLY A 294 -28.96 -8.32 -8.04
CA GLY A 294 -29.75 -7.48 -7.15
C GLY A 294 -30.31 -6.23 -7.84
N ILE A 295 -31.54 -5.86 -7.47
CA ILE A 295 -32.22 -4.67 -8.02
C ILE A 295 -31.86 -3.39 -7.24
N VAL A 296 -31.61 -3.51 -5.94
CA VAL A 296 -31.58 -2.36 -5.01
C VAL A 296 -30.17 -1.83 -4.74
N PHE A 297 -29.19 -2.73 -4.62
CA PHE A 297 -27.83 -2.39 -4.20
C PHE A 297 -26.82 -2.83 -5.27
N PRO A 298 -25.84 -1.98 -5.62
CA PRO A 298 -24.79 -2.37 -6.54
C PRO A 298 -23.87 -3.43 -5.94
N ASN A 299 -23.16 -4.15 -6.81
CA ASN A 299 -22.04 -4.99 -6.43
C ASN A 299 -20.74 -4.40 -7.01
N HIS A 300 -20.04 -3.62 -6.18
CA HIS A 300 -18.80 -2.97 -6.61
C HIS A 300 -17.66 -3.96 -6.84
N LEU A 301 -17.63 -5.06 -6.07
CA LEU A 301 -16.62 -6.11 -6.22
C LEU A 301 -16.77 -6.83 -7.56
N ALA A 302 -17.99 -7.11 -8.00
CA ALA A 302 -18.26 -7.66 -9.32
C ALA A 302 -17.85 -6.68 -10.43
N GLY A 303 -18.10 -5.37 -10.26
CA GLY A 303 -17.64 -4.34 -11.20
C GLY A 303 -16.12 -4.27 -11.31
N LEU A 304 -15.40 -4.30 -10.19
CA LEU A 304 -13.93 -4.37 -10.15
C LEU A 304 -13.42 -5.68 -10.78
N GLY A 305 -14.06 -6.80 -10.46
CA GLY A 305 -13.77 -8.13 -10.98
C GLY A 305 -13.89 -8.21 -12.50
N PHE A 306 -14.90 -7.55 -13.10
CA PHE A 306 -15.06 -7.48 -14.55
C PHE A 306 -13.82 -6.88 -15.25
N TYR A 307 -13.37 -5.71 -14.80
CA TYR A 307 -12.21 -5.06 -15.40
C TYR A 307 -10.91 -5.83 -15.15
N LEU A 308 -10.75 -6.42 -13.96
CA LEU A 308 -9.64 -7.30 -13.64
C LEU A 308 -9.59 -8.50 -14.60
N LEU A 309 -10.71 -9.19 -14.81
CA LEU A 309 -10.78 -10.35 -15.70
C LEU A 309 -10.49 -9.97 -17.16
N ARG A 310 -10.96 -8.79 -17.59
CA ARG A 310 -10.65 -8.25 -18.92
C ARG A 310 -9.14 -8.02 -19.09
N ALA A 311 -8.52 -7.29 -18.16
CA ALA A 311 -7.08 -7.06 -18.17
C ALA A 311 -6.27 -8.36 -18.17
N ARG A 312 -6.66 -9.33 -17.33
CA ARG A 312 -6.01 -10.65 -17.24
C ARG A 312 -6.15 -11.44 -18.54
N THR A 313 -7.31 -11.38 -19.20
CA THR A 313 -7.51 -12.01 -20.51
C THR A 313 -6.59 -11.41 -21.56
N GLN A 314 -6.51 -10.08 -21.62
CA GLN A 314 -5.62 -9.36 -22.54
C GLN A 314 -4.14 -9.67 -22.26
N MET A 315 -3.71 -9.76 -20.98
CA MET A 315 -2.35 -10.22 -20.62
C MET A 315 -2.05 -11.61 -21.19
N ARG A 316 -2.99 -12.56 -21.07
CA ARG A 316 -2.81 -13.94 -21.56
C ARG A 316 -2.75 -14.01 -23.09
N GLU A 317 -3.55 -13.20 -23.77
CA GLU A 317 -3.50 -13.07 -25.22
C GLU A 317 -2.12 -12.56 -25.67
N ILE A 318 -1.64 -11.46 -25.08
CA ILE A 318 -0.31 -10.92 -25.35
C ILE A 318 0.77 -11.98 -25.09
N SER A 319 0.74 -12.65 -23.94
CA SER A 319 1.67 -13.73 -23.63
C SER A 319 1.64 -14.86 -24.67
N SER A 320 0.47 -15.22 -25.20
CA SER A 320 0.36 -16.24 -26.24
C SER A 320 0.97 -15.78 -27.57
N ILE A 321 0.81 -14.52 -27.93
CA ILE A 321 1.41 -13.93 -29.14
C ILE A 321 2.94 -13.89 -29.01
N LEU A 322 3.47 -13.51 -27.84
CA LEU A 322 4.92 -13.49 -27.57
C LEU A 322 5.58 -14.89 -27.65
N GLN A 323 4.81 -15.96 -27.46
CA GLN A 323 5.31 -17.35 -27.55
C GLN A 323 5.60 -17.79 -28.99
N ARG A 324 4.93 -17.18 -29.97
CA ARG A 324 4.94 -17.62 -31.37
C ARG A 324 6.07 -16.97 -32.16
#